data_AF-A0A367RNL2-F1
#
_entry.id   AF-A0A367RNL2-F1
#
_cell.length_a   1.000
_cell.length_b   1.000
_cell.length_c   1.000
_cell.angle_alpha   90.00
_cell.angle_beta   90.00
_cell.angle_gamma   90.00
#
_symmetry.space_group_name_H-M   'P 1'
#
loop_
_entity.id
_entity.type
_entity.pdbx_description
1 polymer ?
#
loop_
_entity_poly.entity_id
_entity_poly.type
_entity_poly.pdbx_seq_one_letter_code
_entity_poly.pdbx_strand_id
1 'polypeptide(L)'
;MTVPTDEQLKEVAEMYILNQYAPPGFTAYLYEEQDDPDDDTTCHIYSTEWPKPDEEALSSWEIVDTTIESVTIEERDEEAREWTVLVEALVTVCDSKEEGEEEEDPEVQSRNISVYLTSDSNGELYVFDAEE
;
A
#
# COMPACT_ATOMS: atom_id res chain seq x y z
N MET A 1 24.56 -0.09 -19.06
CA MET A 1 23.39 0.06 -18.17
C MET A 1 23.00 -1.34 -17.76
N THR A 2 22.73 -1.56 -16.48
CA THR A 2 22.51 -2.88 -15.90
C THR A 2 21.03 -3.00 -15.60
N VAL A 3 20.38 -4.06 -16.10
CA VAL A 3 18.97 -4.36 -15.79
C VAL A 3 18.89 -4.81 -14.32
N PRO A 4 17.92 -4.33 -13.53
CA PRO A 4 17.72 -4.79 -12.16
C PRO A 4 17.47 -6.30 -12.11
N THR A 5 18.00 -6.97 -11.09
CA THR A 5 17.70 -8.38 -10.85
C THR A 5 16.32 -8.54 -10.22
N ASP A 6 15.75 -9.74 -10.33
CA ASP A 6 14.50 -10.11 -9.67
C ASP A 6 14.55 -9.86 -8.17
N GLU A 7 15.68 -10.17 -7.54
CA GLU A 7 15.90 -9.96 -6.11
C GLU A 7 15.84 -8.47 -5.75
N GLN A 8 16.41 -7.59 -6.57
CA GLN A 8 16.37 -6.14 -6.35
C GLN A 8 14.95 -5.58 -6.49
N LEU A 9 14.20 -6.02 -7.51
CA LEU A 9 12.81 -5.59 -7.72
C LEU A 9 11.94 -5.99 -6.53
N LYS A 10 12.08 -7.22 -6.06
CA LYS A 10 11.34 -7.74 -4.90
C LYS A 10 11.73 -7.01 -3.61
N GLU A 11 13.02 -6.84 -3.34
CA GLU A 11 13.50 -6.15 -2.13
C GLU A 11 12.97 -4.71 -2.05
N VAL A 12 13.01 -3.96 -3.16
CA VAL A 12 12.49 -2.58 -3.17
C VAL A 12 10.98 -2.54 -2.97
N ALA A 13 10.23 -3.46 -3.58
CA ALA A 13 8.79 -3.55 -3.39
C ALA A 13 8.43 -3.89 -1.93
N GLU A 14 9.07 -4.91 -1.34
CA GLU A 14 8.86 -5.29 0.06
C GLU A 14 9.18 -4.14 1.02
N MET A 15 10.33 -3.48 0.83
CA MET A 15 10.72 -2.36 1.66
C MET A 15 9.76 -1.17 1.52
N TYR A 16 9.21 -0.93 0.33
CA TYR A 16 8.22 0.12 0.14
C TYR A 16 6.94 -0.20 0.91
N ILE A 17 6.46 -1.45 0.84
CA ILE A 17 5.26 -1.85 1.59
C ILE A 17 5.47 -1.69 3.10
N LEU A 18 6.58 -2.18 3.63
CA LEU A 18 6.84 -2.17 5.07
C LEU A 18 7.16 -0.78 5.64
N ASN A 19 7.77 0.12 4.85
CA ASN A 19 8.27 1.40 5.37
C ASN A 19 7.45 2.62 4.95
N GLN A 20 6.66 2.53 3.88
CA GLN A 20 5.95 3.67 3.31
C GLN A 20 4.46 3.38 3.13
N TYR A 21 4.09 2.20 2.61
CA TYR A 21 2.70 1.90 2.28
C TYR A 21 1.87 1.38 3.46
N ALA A 22 2.37 0.48 4.30
CA ALA A 22 1.65 -0.03 5.47
C ALA A 22 2.59 -0.16 6.69
N PRO A 23 3.29 0.91 7.09
CA PRO A 23 4.17 0.88 8.26
C PRO A 23 3.38 0.68 9.57
N PRO A 24 3.83 -0.19 10.48
CA PRO A 24 3.26 -0.31 11.82
C PRO A 24 3.25 1.03 12.57
N GLY A 25 2.13 1.32 13.25
CA GLY A 25 1.87 2.55 13.98
C GLY A 25 1.29 3.68 13.14
N PHE A 26 1.03 3.47 11.85
CA PHE A 26 0.31 4.43 11.01
C PHE A 26 -1.18 4.13 11.00
N THR A 27 -1.98 5.18 10.80
CA THR A 27 -3.43 5.07 10.65
C THR A 27 -3.77 4.93 9.18
N ALA A 28 -4.42 3.81 8.84
CA ALA A 28 -5.09 3.58 7.58
C ALA A 28 -6.50 4.18 7.65
N TYR A 29 -6.93 4.86 6.60
CA TYR A 29 -8.26 5.45 6.54
C TYR A 29 -9.03 4.93 5.33
N LEU A 30 -10.35 4.79 5.48
CA LEU A 30 -11.29 4.50 4.40
C LEU A 30 -12.10 5.75 4.07
N TYR A 31 -12.15 6.13 2.79
CA TYR A 31 -13.05 7.17 2.30
C TYR A 31 -13.73 6.70 1.00
N GLU A 32 -14.96 7.15 0.76
CA GLU A 32 -15.61 7.08 -0.56
C GLU A 32 -15.46 8.43 -1.27
N GLU A 33 -15.01 8.43 -2.53
CA GLU A 33 -15.12 9.63 -3.38
C GLU A 33 -16.60 9.87 -3.69
N GLN A 34 -17.23 10.85 -3.04
CA GLN A 34 -18.66 11.14 -3.20
C GLN A 34 -19.08 11.65 -4.61
N ASP A 35 -18.13 11.86 -5.53
CA ASP A 35 -18.38 12.55 -6.81
C ASP A 35 -18.51 11.63 -8.04
N ASP A 36 -18.39 10.31 -7.90
CA ASP A 36 -18.64 9.38 -9.03
C ASP A 36 -19.97 8.61 -8.87
N PRO A 37 -21.02 8.97 -9.63
CA PRO A 37 -22.33 8.33 -9.55
C PRO A 37 -22.37 6.89 -10.13
N ASP A 38 -21.26 6.42 -10.72
CA ASP A 38 -21.09 5.06 -11.26
C ASP A 38 -20.03 4.24 -10.48
N ASP A 39 -19.38 4.79 -9.44
CA ASP A 39 -18.35 4.09 -8.66
C ASP A 39 -18.96 3.26 -7.52
N ASP A 40 -19.22 1.99 -7.82
CA ASP A 40 -19.88 1.05 -6.91
C ASP A 40 -18.90 0.35 -5.95
N THR A 41 -17.58 0.61 -5.98
CA THR A 41 -16.63 -0.27 -5.25
C THR A 41 -15.22 0.25 -4.89
N THR A 42 -14.79 1.47 -5.23
CA THR A 42 -13.35 1.81 -5.08
C THR A 42 -13.05 2.48 -3.74
N CYS A 43 -12.93 1.65 -2.70
CA CYS A 43 -12.45 2.04 -1.37
C CYS A 43 -10.93 2.23 -1.40
N HIS A 44 -10.44 3.46 -1.22
CA HIS A 44 -9.00 3.74 -1.16
C HIS A 44 -8.49 3.79 0.28
N ILE A 45 -7.40 3.07 0.55
CA ILE A 45 -6.77 3.07 1.87
C ILE A 45 -5.42 3.77 1.79
N TYR A 46 -5.36 4.95 2.41
CA TYR A 46 -4.13 5.74 2.50
C TYR A 46 -3.54 5.64 3.89
N SER A 47 -2.22 5.47 3.93
CA SER A 47 -1.50 5.18 5.17
C SER A 47 -0.63 6.32 5.68
N THR A 48 -0.70 7.54 5.14
CA THR A 48 0.30 8.57 5.53
C THR A 48 -0.22 10.00 5.68
N GLU A 49 -1.37 10.37 5.11
CA GLU A 49 -1.94 11.72 5.28
C GLU A 49 -3.43 11.62 5.59
N TRP A 50 -3.86 12.39 6.60
CA TRP A 50 -5.27 12.66 6.88
C TRP A 50 -5.96 13.05 5.55
N PRO A 51 -7.19 12.58 5.28
CA PRO A 51 -7.93 13.00 4.10
C PRO A 51 -7.97 14.53 3.98
N LYS A 52 -8.20 15.09 2.79
CA LYS A 52 -8.36 16.55 2.68
C LYS A 52 -9.44 17.01 3.66
N PRO A 53 -9.39 18.23 4.22
CA PRO A 53 -10.34 18.70 5.25
C PRO A 53 -11.83 18.67 4.83
N ASP A 54 -12.13 18.39 3.56
CA ASP A 54 -13.48 18.24 2.99
C ASP A 54 -13.89 16.76 2.74
N GLU A 55 -13.05 15.79 3.08
CA GLU A 55 -13.27 14.34 2.94
C GLU A 55 -13.49 13.73 4.33
N GLU A 56 -14.70 13.24 4.64
CA GLU A 56 -15.00 12.52 5.89
C GLU A 56 -14.57 11.06 5.76
N ALA A 57 -13.71 10.60 6.67
CA ALA A 57 -13.37 9.18 6.74
C ALA A 57 -14.55 8.35 7.23
N LEU A 58 -14.87 7.31 6.46
CA LEU A 58 -15.87 6.30 6.79
C LEU A 58 -15.39 5.42 7.94
N SER A 59 -14.08 5.15 8.00
CA SER A 59 -13.44 4.44 9.09
C SER A 59 -11.93 4.74 9.15
N SER A 60 -11.31 4.45 10.30
CA SER A 60 -9.86 4.58 10.49
C SER A 60 -9.33 3.50 11.42
N TRP A 61 -8.25 2.85 11.01
CA TRP A 61 -7.60 1.79 11.76
C TRP A 61 -6.12 2.05 11.95
N GLU A 62 -5.57 1.70 13.11
CA GLU A 62 -4.12 1.67 13.32
C GLU A 62 -3.55 0.36 12.79
N ILE A 63 -2.48 0.44 11.99
CA ILE A 63 -1.72 -0.72 11.53
C ILE A 63 -0.85 -1.22 12.67
N VAL A 64 -1.08 -2.45 13.12
CA VAL A 64 -0.34 -3.08 14.21
C VAL A 64 0.89 -3.83 13.68
N ASP A 65 0.71 -4.54 12.57
CA ASP A 65 1.77 -5.35 11.95
C ASP A 65 1.50 -5.50 10.45
N THR A 66 2.57 -5.63 9.67
CA THR A 66 2.49 -5.95 8.24
C THR A 66 3.46 -7.09 7.96
N THR A 67 2.93 -8.21 7.47
CA THR A 67 3.70 -9.39 7.10
C THR A 67 3.56 -9.64 5.60
N ILE A 68 4.68 -9.69 4.88
CA ILE A 68 4.69 -10.05 3.46
C ILE A 68 4.57 -11.57 3.31
N GLU A 69 3.56 -12.05 2.60
CA GLU A 69 3.40 -13.47 2.30
C GLU A 69 4.11 -13.87 1.01
N SER A 70 4.04 -13.01 0.00
CA SER A 70 4.44 -13.35 -1.36
C SER A 70 4.77 -12.11 -2.18
N VAL A 71 5.74 -12.25 -3.09
CA VAL A 71 6.16 -11.19 -4.00
C VAL A 71 6.42 -11.75 -5.39
N THR A 72 5.65 -11.27 -6.36
CA THR A 72 5.62 -11.78 -7.73
C THR A 72 5.85 -10.64 -8.71
N ILE A 73 6.76 -10.83 -9.66
CA ILE A 73 6.99 -9.86 -10.73
C ILE A 73 5.99 -10.16 -11.84
N GLU A 74 5.06 -9.25 -12.09
CA GLU A 74 3.98 -9.44 -13.06
C GLU A 74 4.37 -8.95 -14.44
N GLU A 75 4.97 -7.77 -14.52
CA GLU A 75 5.31 -7.13 -15.79
C GLU A 75 6.75 -6.59 -15.81
N ARG A 76 7.35 -6.61 -17.00
CA ARG A 76 8.65 -6.01 -17.29
C ARG A 76 8.60 -5.29 -18.62
N ASP A 77 8.78 -3.98 -18.59
CA ASP A 77 9.11 -3.19 -19.76
C ASP A 77 10.56 -2.71 -19.65
N GLU A 78 11.48 -3.47 -20.26
CA GLU A 78 12.90 -3.12 -20.27
C GLU A 78 13.21 -1.90 -21.16
N GLU A 79 12.34 -1.56 -22.12
CA GLU A 79 12.52 -0.41 -23.01
C GLU A 79 12.14 0.88 -22.29
N ALA A 80 10.99 0.88 -21.61
CA ALA A 80 10.53 1.98 -20.76
C ALA A 80 11.26 2.04 -19.41
N ARG A 81 11.90 0.94 -18.99
CA ARG A 81 12.54 0.75 -17.67
C ARG A 81 11.51 0.80 -16.54
N GLU A 82 10.40 0.10 -16.76
CA GLU A 82 9.25 0.04 -15.86
C GLU A 82 8.98 -1.42 -15.49
N TRP A 83 8.63 -1.65 -14.23
CA TRP A 83 8.36 -2.98 -13.68
C TRP A 83 7.17 -2.93 -12.73
N THR A 84 6.35 -3.98 -12.78
CA THR A 84 5.21 -4.15 -11.87
C THR A 84 5.44 -5.37 -11.01
N VAL A 85 5.37 -5.19 -9.69
CA VAL A 85 5.58 -6.24 -8.69
C VAL A 85 4.35 -6.32 -7.81
N LEU A 86 3.65 -7.45 -7.85
CA LEU A 86 2.56 -7.75 -6.94
C LEU A 86 3.11 -8.24 -5.60
N VAL A 87 2.70 -7.57 -4.53
CA VAL A 87 3.02 -7.92 -3.15
C VAL A 87 1.75 -8.36 -2.44
N GLU A 88 1.71 -9.62 -2.01
CA GLU A 88 0.63 -10.14 -1.17
C GLU A 88 1.07 -9.99 0.29
N ALA A 89 0.30 -9.24 1.08
CA ALA A 89 0.61 -8.92 2.47
C ALA A 89 -0.58 -9.18 3.39
N LEU A 90 -0.29 -9.60 4.62
CA LEU A 90 -1.22 -9.62 5.74
C LEU A 90 -0.98 -8.38 6.58
N VAL A 91 -1.97 -7.51 6.64
CA VAL A 91 -1.95 -6.29 7.44
C VAL A 91 -2.88 -6.50 8.63
N THR A 92 -2.32 -6.43 9.83
CA THR A 92 -3.08 -6.50 11.08
C THR A 92 -3.46 -5.09 11.48
N VAL A 93 -4.74 -4.84 11.70
CA VAL A 93 -5.27 -3.52 12.04
C VAL A 93 -6.10 -3.55 13.32
N CYS A 94 -6.17 -2.42 14.01
CA CYS A 94 -7.06 -2.19 15.15
C CYS A 94 -7.93 -0.96 14.88
N ASP A 95 -9.24 -1.06 15.08
CA ASP A 95 -10.14 0.09 14.99
C ASP A 95 -9.74 1.19 16.00
N SER A 96 -9.67 2.42 15.49
CA SER A 96 -9.36 3.60 16.31
C SER A 96 -10.60 3.94 17.14
N LYS A 97 -10.65 3.48 18.39
CA LYS A 97 -11.83 3.70 19.24
C LYS A 97 -12.08 5.16 19.56
N GLU A 98 -13.36 5.54 19.59
CA GLU A 98 -13.81 6.68 20.36
C GLU A 98 -13.59 6.42 21.86
N GLU A 99 -13.22 7.46 22.63
CA GLU A 99 -12.98 7.33 24.07
C GLU A 99 -14.20 6.75 24.81
N GLY A 100 -14.13 5.48 25.23
CA GLY A 100 -15.14 4.84 26.09
C GLY A 100 -15.58 3.43 25.69
N GLU A 101 -15.08 2.88 24.57
CA GLU A 101 -15.44 1.54 24.10
C GLU A 101 -14.41 0.46 24.48
N GLU A 102 -14.85 -0.79 24.65
CA GLU A 102 -13.99 -1.95 24.98
C GLU A 102 -13.03 -2.26 23.82
N GLU A 103 -11.71 -2.36 24.08
CA GLU A 103 -10.65 -2.77 23.10
C GLU A 103 -11.16 -3.88 22.16
N GLU A 104 -11.17 -3.61 20.85
CA GLU A 104 -11.56 -4.59 19.84
C GLU A 104 -10.35 -5.46 19.51
N ASP A 105 -10.60 -6.73 19.27
CA ASP A 105 -9.55 -7.66 18.87
C ASP A 105 -8.97 -7.22 17.51
N PRO A 106 -7.64 -7.28 17.33
CA PRO A 106 -7.01 -6.94 16.06
C PRO A 106 -7.54 -7.82 14.93
N GLU A 107 -7.85 -7.19 13.80
CA GLU A 107 -8.28 -7.87 12.57
C GLU A 107 -7.09 -8.06 11.62
N VAL A 108 -6.97 -9.25 11.03
CA VAL A 108 -5.97 -9.53 9.99
C VAL A 108 -6.64 -9.46 8.62
N GLN A 109 -6.14 -8.56 7.77
CA GLN A 109 -6.64 -8.33 6.42
C GLN A 109 -5.59 -8.76 5.40
N SER A 110 -6.00 -9.51 4.37
CA SER A 110 -5.15 -9.88 3.24
C SER A 110 -5.28 -8.84 2.13
N ARG A 111 -4.14 -8.35 1.64
CA ARG A 111 -4.04 -7.27 0.66
C ARG A 111 -3.08 -7.64 -0.45
N ASN A 112 -3.46 -7.28 -1.66
CA ASN A 112 -2.70 -7.48 -2.87
C ASN A 112 -2.34 -6.11 -3.41
N ILE A 113 -1.06 -5.78 -3.42
CA ILE A 113 -0.60 -4.42 -3.73
C ILE A 113 0.33 -4.49 -4.94
N SER A 114 -0.08 -3.89 -6.04
CA SER A 114 0.73 -3.71 -7.24
C SER A 114 1.69 -2.54 -7.02
N VAL A 115 2.99 -2.82 -6.98
CA VAL A 115 4.04 -1.82 -6.81
C VAL A 115 4.68 -1.53 -8.17
N TYR A 116 4.65 -0.27 -8.57
CA TYR A 116 5.19 0.20 -9.84
C TYR A 116 6.57 0.83 -9.64
N LEU A 117 7.59 0.22 -10.25
CA LEU A 117 8.98 0.61 -10.13
C LEU A 117 9.51 1.16 -11.45
N THR A 118 10.41 2.13 -11.34
CA THR A 118 11.22 2.61 -12.46
C THR A 118 12.65 2.89 -12.02
N SER A 119 13.53 3.19 -12.96
CA SER A 119 14.93 3.47 -12.65
C SER A 119 15.45 4.75 -13.31
N ASP A 120 16.20 5.53 -12.54
CA ASP A 120 16.70 6.83 -12.97
C ASP A 120 17.85 6.72 -14.00
N SER A 121 18.40 7.84 -14.45
CA SER A 121 19.54 7.85 -15.39
C SER A 121 20.82 7.20 -14.85
N ASN A 122 20.95 7.04 -13.53
CA ASN A 122 22.08 6.39 -12.87
C ASN A 122 21.85 4.88 -12.67
N GLY A 123 20.62 4.40 -12.85
CA GLY A 123 20.24 3.01 -12.60
C GLY A 123 19.74 2.74 -11.19
N GLU A 124 19.46 3.79 -10.41
CA GLU A 124 18.83 3.65 -9.09
C GLU A 124 17.34 3.35 -9.26
N LEU A 125 16.90 2.27 -8.63
CA LEU A 125 15.52 1.77 -8.68
C LEU A 125 14.69 2.46 -7.59
N TYR A 126 13.50 2.92 -7.93
CA TYR A 126 12.57 3.52 -6.98
C TYR A 126 11.12 3.19 -7.34
N VAL A 127 10.25 3.23 -6.34
CA VAL A 127 8.79 3.10 -6.50
C VAL A 127 8.24 4.47 -6.85
N PHE A 128 7.46 4.56 -7.93
CA PHE A 128 6.80 5.80 -8.32
C PHE A 128 5.29 5.77 -8.05
N ASP A 129 4.70 4.58 -7.93
CA ASP A 129 3.28 4.42 -7.60
C ASP A 129 3.00 3.05 -6.97
N ALA A 130 1.85 2.92 -6.30
CA ALA A 130 1.35 1.63 -5.81
C ALA A 130 -0.18 1.62 -5.66
N GLU A 131 -0.82 0.53 -6.08
CA GLU A 131 -2.29 0.38 -6.12
C GLU A 131 -2.73 -0.98 -5.55
N GLU A 132 -3.90 -1.03 -4.91
CA GLU A 132 -4.58 -2.26 -4.41
C GLU A 132 -5.61 -2.80 -5.40
#